data_AF-A0A0N7Z551-F1
#
_entry.id   AF-A0A0N7Z551-F1
#
_cell.length_a   1.000
_cell.length_b   1.000
_cell.length_c   1.000
_cell.angle_alpha   90.00
_cell.angle_beta   90.00
_cell.angle_gamma   90.00
#
_symmetry.space_group_name_H-M   'P 1'
#
loop_
_entity.id
_entity.type
_entity.pdbx_description
1 polymer ?
#
loop_
_entity_poly.entity_id
_entity_poly.type
_entity_poly.pdbx_seq_one_letter_code
_entity_poly.pdbx_strand_id
1 'polypeptide(L)'
;MNTSTENQLREEVHALAEEAFHLHLISGYGDGEYDGEYQIVYKGKPRHLPLERAKAFLINLMQPEVKSFNQFRLGWMLLLESYRRRSNTSR
;
A
#
# COMPACT_ATOMS: atom_id res chain seq x y z
N MET A 1 -28.18 2.34 10.29
CA MET A 1 -27.86 3.67 10.88
C MET A 1 -26.50 3.50 11.52
N ASN A 2 -25.45 3.97 10.84
CA ASN A 2 -24.09 3.85 11.34
C ASN A 2 -23.92 4.77 12.54
N THR A 3 -23.24 4.27 13.57
CA THR A 3 -23.03 5.03 14.79
C THR A 3 -21.94 6.09 14.57
N SER A 4 -21.95 7.19 15.34
CA SER A 4 -20.92 8.24 15.24
C SER A 4 -19.49 7.68 15.31
N THR A 5 -19.27 6.58 16.04
CA THR A 5 -17.99 5.91 16.20
C THR A 5 -17.55 5.15 14.94
N GLU A 6 -18.49 4.52 14.24
CA GLU A 6 -18.20 3.78 13.00
C GLU A 6 -17.83 4.74 11.87
N ASN A 7 -18.49 5.89 11.79
CA ASN A 7 -18.14 6.94 10.84
C ASN A 7 -16.75 7.51 11.11
N GLN A 8 -16.39 7.75 12.38
CA GLN A 8 -15.04 8.18 12.76
C GLN A 8 -13.98 7.15 12.35
N LEU A 9 -14.23 5.87 12.62
CA LEU A 9 -13.31 4.80 12.21
C LEU A 9 -13.16 4.74 10.69
N ARG A 10 -14.26 4.93 9.94
CA ARG A 10 -14.23 4.98 8.48
C ARG A 10 -13.39 6.15 7.96
N GLU A 11 -13.53 7.34 8.52
CA GLU A 11 -12.70 8.50 8.17
C GLU A 11 -11.21 8.24 8.45
N GLU A 12 -10.88 7.63 9.58
CA GLU A 12 -9.51 7.22 9.89
C GLU A 12 -8.95 6.23 8.87
N VAL A 13 -9.74 5.21 8.50
CA VAL A 13 -9.36 4.24 7.46
C VAL A 13 -9.16 4.93 6.11
N HIS A 14 -10.01 5.90 5.77
CA HIS A 14 -9.91 6.66 4.53
C HIS A 14 -8.60 7.46 4.45
N ALA A 15 -8.26 8.20 5.50
CA ALA A 15 -7.01 8.97 5.57
C ALA A 15 -5.76 8.07 5.44
N LEU A 16 -5.76 6.91 6.10
CA LEU A 16 -4.65 5.94 5.99
C LEU A 16 -4.56 5.34 4.58
N ALA A 17 -5.70 5.11 3.92
CA ALA A 17 -5.74 4.56 2.57
C ALA A 17 -5.23 5.59 1.54
N GLU A 18 -5.60 6.86 1.71
CA GLU A 18 -5.10 7.97 0.91
C GLU A 18 -3.57 8.09 1.03
N GLU A 19 -3.03 8.06 2.25
CA GLU A 19 -1.58 8.07 2.48
C GLU A 19 -0.90 6.86 1.81
N ALA A 20 -1.43 5.65 2.01
CA ALA A 20 -0.88 4.43 1.41
C ALA A 20 -0.92 4.47 -0.12
N PHE A 21 -1.93 5.13 -0.71
CA PHE A 21 -2.05 5.32 -2.15
C PHE A 21 -1.01 6.32 -2.68
N HIS A 22 -0.81 7.44 -1.99
CA HIS A 22 0.24 8.41 -2.33
C HIS A 22 1.65 7.82 -2.20
N LEU A 23 1.86 6.90 -1.25
CA LEU A 23 3.10 6.13 -1.11
C LEU A 23 3.25 4.98 -2.12
N HIS A 24 2.29 4.79 -3.03
CA HIS A 24 2.23 3.69 -3.99
C HIS A 24 2.29 2.28 -3.36
N LEU A 25 1.83 2.15 -2.12
CA LEU A 25 1.76 0.86 -1.40
C LEU A 25 0.50 0.06 -1.77
N ILE A 26 -0.58 0.77 -2.14
CA ILE A 26 -1.81 0.24 -2.69
C ILE A 26 -2.10 0.90 -4.04
N SER A 27 -2.92 0.27 -4.88
CA SER A 27 -3.26 0.78 -6.21
C SER A 27 -4.68 1.37 -6.31
N GLY A 28 -5.42 1.42 -5.21
CA GLY A 28 -6.76 2.00 -5.14
C GLY A 28 -7.46 1.66 -3.83
N TYR A 29 -8.50 2.41 -3.49
CA TYR A 29 -9.28 2.22 -2.27
C TYR A 29 -10.67 2.85 -2.42
N GLY A 30 -11.59 2.50 -1.53
CA GLY A 30 -12.94 3.07 -1.49
C GLY A 30 -13.83 2.35 -0.48
N ASP A 31 -15.10 2.72 -0.45
CA ASP A 31 -16.09 2.05 0.39
C ASP A 31 -16.35 0.61 -0.09
N GLY A 32 -16.66 -0.28 0.86
CA GLY A 32 -17.11 -1.63 0.58
C GLY A 32 -18.59 -1.69 0.20
N GLU A 33 -19.07 -2.89 -0.13
CA GLU A 33 -20.49 -3.14 -0.38
C GLU A 33 -21.33 -2.94 0.90
N TYR A 34 -20.72 -3.17 2.06
CA TYR A 34 -21.37 -3.09 3.36
C TYR A 34 -20.84 -1.92 4.20
N ASP A 35 -21.74 -1.36 5.02
CA ASP A 35 -21.49 -0.20 5.90
C ASP A 35 -20.33 -0.38 6.91
N GLY A 36 -19.94 -1.62 7.21
CA GLY A 36 -18.81 -1.95 8.08
C GLY A 36 -17.53 -2.33 7.34
N GLU A 37 -17.51 -2.21 6.01
CA GLU A 37 -16.39 -2.64 5.17
C GLU A 37 -15.72 -1.49 4.42
N TYR A 38 -14.45 -1.73 4.11
CA TYR A 38 -13.61 -0.88 3.29
C TYR A 38 -12.90 -1.70 2.21
N GLN A 39 -12.87 -1.19 1.00
CA GLN A 39 -12.18 -1.80 -0.12
C GLN A 39 -10.76 -1.23 -0.26
N ILE A 40 -9.78 -2.13 -0.38
CA ILE A 40 -8.38 -1.79 -0.63
C ILE A 40 -7.87 -2.66 -1.79
N VAL A 41 -7.34 -2.03 -2.84
CA VAL A 41 -6.71 -2.73 -3.96
C VAL A 41 -5.21 -2.87 -3.68
N TYR A 42 -4.80 -4.08 -3.30
CA TYR A 42 -3.42 -4.37 -2.95
C TYR A 42 -2.82 -5.40 -3.91
N LYS A 43 -1.67 -5.07 -4.50
CA LYS A 43 -1.03 -5.90 -5.55
C LYS A 43 -1.98 -6.24 -6.70
N GLY A 44 -2.79 -5.27 -7.12
CA GLY A 44 -3.78 -5.43 -8.20
C GLY A 44 -5.00 -6.28 -7.84
N LYS A 45 -5.18 -6.69 -6.58
CA LYS A 45 -6.33 -7.47 -6.14
C LYS A 45 -7.18 -6.65 -5.16
N PRO A 46 -8.48 -6.45 -5.43
CA PRO A 46 -9.39 -5.83 -4.47
C PRO A 46 -9.56 -6.73 -3.25
N ARG A 47 -9.61 -6.11 -2.07
CA ARG A 47 -9.84 -6.76 -0.78
C ARG A 47 -10.87 -5.95 -0.02
N HIS A 48 -11.94 -6.60 0.39
CA HIS A 48 -12.96 -6.03 1.27
C HIS A 48 -12.63 -6.46 2.69
N LEU A 49 -12.40 -5.49 3.57
CA LEU A 49 -11.99 -5.72 4.94
C LEU A 49 -12.93 -4.97 5.88
N PRO A 50 -13.32 -5.55 7.02
CA PRO A 50 -13.92 -4.80 8.12
C PRO A 50 -13.07 -3.59 8.48
N LEU A 51 -13.68 -2.47 8.88
CA LEU A 51 -12.99 -1.21 9.14
C LEU A 51 -11.76 -1.36 10.06
N GLU A 52 -11.87 -2.12 11.14
CA GLU A 52 -10.76 -2.35 12.09
C GLU A 52 -9.61 -3.12 11.42
N ARG A 53 -9.94 -4.11 10.59
CA ARG A 53 -8.94 -4.88 9.83
C ARG A 53 -8.31 -4.04 8.73
N ALA A 54 -9.08 -3.18 8.07
CA ALA A 54 -8.58 -2.25 7.07
C ALA A 54 -7.56 -1.28 7.70
N LYS A 55 -7.90 -0.68 8.85
CA LYS A 55 -7.00 0.18 9.62
C LYS A 55 -5.70 -0.52 9.98
N ALA A 56 -5.79 -1.71 10.61
CA ALA A 56 -4.60 -2.48 10.99
C ALA A 56 -3.75 -2.88 9.78
N PHE A 57 -4.39 -3.27 8.67
CA PHE A 57 -3.70 -3.60 7.43
C PHE A 57 -2.90 -2.41 6.88
N LEU A 58 -3.52 -1.23 6.82
CA LEU A 58 -2.87 -0.01 6.31
C LEU A 58 -1.72 0.45 7.21
N ILE A 59 -1.91 0.46 8.53
CA ILE A 59 -0.86 0.79 9.49
C ILE A 59 0.34 -0.14 9.30
N ASN A 60 0.12 -1.45 9.22
CA ASN A 60 1.19 -2.42 9.00
C ASN A 60 1.89 -2.21 7.66
N LEU A 61 1.15 -1.84 6.62
CA LEU A 61 1.70 -1.59 5.29
C LEU A 61 2.63 -0.37 5.27
N MET A 62 2.34 0.63 6.12
CA MET A 62 3.13 1.85 6.24
C MET A 62 4.27 1.74 7.24
N GLN A 63 4.47 0.60 7.91
CA GLN A 63 5.62 0.43 8.78
C GLN A 63 6.93 0.47 7.99
N PRO A 64 8.02 1.04 8.56
CA PRO A 64 9.29 1.25 7.87
C PRO A 64 9.90 -0.03 7.26
N GLU A 65 9.65 -1.18 7.89
CA GLU A 65 10.13 -2.49 7.42
C GLU A 65 9.55 -2.86 6.05
N VAL A 66 8.33 -2.42 5.75
CA VAL A 66 7.66 -2.66 4.47
C VAL A 66 8.09 -1.61 3.42
N LYS A 67 8.41 -0.38 3.84
CA LYS A 67 8.90 0.70 2.95
C LYS A 67 10.23 0.34 2.27
N SER A 68 11.09 -0.41 2.95
CA SER A 68 12.44 -0.77 2.49
C SER A 68 12.46 -1.67 1.24
N PHE A 69 11.41 -2.46 0.97
CA PHE A 69 11.46 -3.38 -0.18
C PHE A 69 11.11 -2.73 -1.53
N ASN A 70 10.24 -1.71 -1.54
CA ASN A 70 9.78 -1.10 -2.79
C ASN A 70 10.65 0.07 -3.27
N GLN A 71 11.26 0.84 -2.36
CA GLN A 71 12.05 2.01 -2.74
C GLN A 71 13.45 1.66 -3.28
N PHE A 72 13.99 0.50 -2.90
CA PHE A 72 15.34 0.08 -3.30
C PHE A 72 15.37 -0.71 -4.64
N ARG A 73 14.23 -1.17 -5.17
CA ARG A 73 14.23 -2.00 -6.40
C ARG A 73 14.77 -1.30 -7.64
N LEU A 74 14.48 -0.01 -7.84
CA LEU A 74 14.94 0.71 -9.05
C LEU A 74 16.44 1.06 -8.97
N GLY A 75 16.91 1.51 -7.81
CA GLY A 75 18.32 1.87 -7.62
C GLY A 75 19.25 0.66 -7.75
N TRP A 76 18.89 -0.47 -7.14
CA TRP A 76 19.68 -1.70 -7.26
C TRP A 76 19.66 -2.27 -8.68
N MET A 77 18.53 -2.19 -9.40
CA MET A 77 18.42 -2.69 -10.77
C MET A 77 19.28 -1.87 -11.74
N LEU A 78 19.31 -0.54 -11.60
CA LEU A 78 20.20 0.33 -12.38
C LEU A 78 21.69 0.09 -12.06
N LEU A 79 22.01 -0.15 -10.79
CA LEU A 79 23.37 -0.49 -10.38
C LEU A 79 23.83 -1.83 -10.96
N LEU A 80 23.00 -2.88 -10.85
CA LEU A 80 23.25 -4.21 -11.42
C LEU A 80 23.43 -4.17 -12.95
N GLU A 81 22.59 -3.42 -13.65
CA GLU A 81 22.70 -3.24 -15.10
C GLU A 81 24.00 -2.52 -15.49
N SER A 82 24.42 -1.54 -14.68
CA SER A 82 25.69 -0.84 -14.86
C SER A 82 26.91 -1.74 -14.66
N TYR A 83 26.86 -2.65 -13.67
CA TYR A 83 27.91 -3.67 -13.47
C TYR A 83 27.97 -4.68 -14.62
N ARG A 84 26.80 -5.12 -15.12
CA ARG A 84 26.71 -6.07 -16.26
C ARG A 84 27.25 -5.49 -17.56
N ARG A 85 26.98 -4.20 -17.84
CA ARG A 85 27.51 -3.52 -19.02
C ARG A 85 29.03 -3.42 -19.00
N ARG A 86 29.62 -3.20 -17.81
CA ARG A 86 31.06 -2.98 -17.64
C ARG A 86 31.89 -4.26 -17.74
N SER A 87 31.34 -5.43 -17.42
CA SER A 87 32.03 -6.72 -17.60
C SER A 87 32.06 -7.21 -19.05
N ASN A 88 31.25 -6.62 -19.94
CA ASN A 88 31.12 -7.06 -21.34
C ASN A 88 31.94 -6.20 -22.34
N THR A 89 32.69 -5.21 -21.85
CA THR A 89 33.55 -4.31 -22.65
C THR A 89 35.04 -4.64 -22.55
N SER A 90 35.38 -5.88 -22.21
CA SER A 90 36.75 -6.40 -22.30
C SER A 90 36.85 -7.43 -23.43
N ARG A 91 36.95 -6.94 -24.66
CA ARG A 91 37.49 -7.69 -25.81
C ARG A 91 38.16 -6.72 -26.78
#